data_AF-A0A7S2GQ36-F1
#
_entry.id   AF-A0A7S2GQ36-F1
#
_cell.length_a   1.000
_cell.length_b   1.000
_cell.length_c   1.000
_cell.angle_alpha   90.00
_cell.angle_beta   90.00
_cell.angle_gamma   90.00
#
_symmetry.space_group_name_H-M   'P 1'
#
loop_
_entity.id
_entity.type
_entity.pdbx_description
1 polymer ?
#
loop_
_entity_poly.entity_id
_entity_poly.type
_entity_poly.pdbx_seq_one_letter_code
_entity_poly.pdbx_strand_id
1 'polypeptide(L)'
;IDLVGLEGEEERQAAAGDTGSLMRTGSVSIGGGVRYEWHLTSPELTSTEMVLNGAPLRVDPVTGALPMPLEPVIVPIGSESSLVLAPQSYAFVVLPEAAAPVCMHQ
;
A
#
# COMPACT_ATOMS: atom_id res chain seq x y z
N ILE A 1 42.29 25.80 17.91
CA ILE A 1 42.03 27.26 17.92
C ILE A 1 40.59 27.40 17.49
N ASP A 2 39.76 27.78 18.45
CA ASP A 2 38.35 28.09 18.29
C ASP A 2 38.26 29.55 17.80
N LEU A 3 37.42 29.83 16.82
CA LEU A 3 37.06 31.18 16.38
C LEU A 3 35.56 31.20 16.09
N VAL A 4 34.83 31.80 17.02
CA VAL A 4 33.41 32.14 16.95
C VAL A 4 33.23 33.45 16.18
N GLY A 5 32.18 33.50 15.35
CA GLY A 5 31.37 34.70 15.11
C GLY A 5 31.55 35.37 13.73
N LEU A 6 30.44 35.56 13.01
CA LEU A 6 29.73 36.84 12.89
C LEU A 6 28.55 36.72 11.89
N GLU A 7 27.44 37.35 12.27
CA GLU A 7 26.17 37.47 11.55
C GLU A 7 26.30 38.33 10.28
N GLY A 8 25.41 38.15 9.29
CA GLY A 8 25.36 38.97 8.08
C GLY A 8 24.30 38.53 7.05
N GLU A 9 23.13 39.13 7.18
CA GLU A 9 22.00 39.32 6.25
C GLU A 9 22.33 39.32 4.74
N GLU A 10 21.59 38.55 3.92
CA GLU A 10 21.22 38.98 2.56
C GLU A 10 19.83 38.40 2.20
N GLU A 11 18.82 39.24 2.39
CA GLU A 11 17.49 39.12 1.81
C GLU A 11 17.61 39.16 0.27
N ARG A 12 17.33 38.03 -0.39
CA ARG A 12 16.97 38.03 -1.82
C ARG A 12 15.62 37.38 -2.02
N GLN A 13 14.62 38.25 -2.11
CA GLN A 13 13.36 37.95 -2.72
C GLN A 13 13.55 37.90 -4.25
N ALA A 14 13.49 36.71 -4.83
CA ALA A 14 13.30 36.53 -6.26
C ALA A 14 12.06 35.66 -6.47
N ALA A 15 11.00 36.29 -6.97
CA ALA A 15 9.77 35.63 -7.37
C ALA A 15 9.97 34.91 -8.71
N ALA A 16 9.62 33.63 -8.77
CA ALA A 16 9.16 32.95 -9.98
C ALA A 16 8.33 31.74 -9.53
N GLY A 17 7.11 31.64 -10.07
CA GLY A 17 6.08 30.72 -9.59
C GLY A 17 6.52 29.27 -9.54
N ASP A 18 6.12 28.59 -8.48
CA ASP A 18 6.15 27.14 -8.42
C ASP A 18 4.71 26.66 -8.28
N THR A 19 4.23 25.99 -9.32
CA THR A 19 3.06 25.12 -9.26
C THR A 19 3.24 24.19 -8.07
N GLY A 20 2.64 24.56 -6.94
CA GLY A 20 2.69 23.79 -5.70
C GLY A 20 2.34 22.34 -5.98
N SER A 21 3.38 21.52 -6.09
CA SER A 21 3.28 20.08 -6.15
C SER A 21 2.60 19.66 -4.85
N LEU A 22 1.34 19.24 -4.94
CA LEU A 22 0.58 18.68 -3.83
C LEU A 22 1.10 17.26 -3.51
N MET A 23 2.41 17.12 -3.32
CA MET A 23 3.01 15.91 -2.74
C MET A 23 2.81 15.98 -1.23
N ARG A 24 1.55 15.81 -0.78
CA ARG A 24 1.29 15.51 0.62
C ARG A 24 1.71 14.06 0.85
N THR A 25 3.00 13.84 1.06
CA THR A 25 3.52 12.57 1.55
C THR A 25 3.05 12.38 2.99
N GLY A 26 1.91 11.72 3.14
CA GLY A 26 1.50 11.18 4.43
C GLY A 26 2.38 9.96 4.74
N SER A 27 3.17 10.02 5.83
CA SER A 27 3.81 8.82 6.34
C SER A 27 2.79 8.00 7.11
N VAL A 28 2.56 6.75 6.71
CA VAL A 28 1.78 5.79 7.49
C VAL A 28 2.74 5.04 8.40
N SER A 29 2.68 5.30 9.70
CA SER A 29 3.38 4.50 10.69
C SER A 29 2.59 3.23 10.95
N ILE A 30 3.19 2.08 10.63
CA ILE A 30 2.67 0.77 10.99
C ILE A 30 3.47 0.32 12.21
N GLY A 31 2.92 0.48 13.41
CA GLY A 31 3.44 -0.22 14.58
C GLY A 31 3.30 -1.73 14.33
N GLY A 32 4.23 -2.55 14.84
CA GLY A 32 4.21 -4.00 14.63
C GLY A 32 2.79 -4.57 14.69
N GLY A 33 2.40 -5.30 13.65
CA GLY A 33 1.01 -5.68 13.40
C GLY A 33 0.93 -6.74 12.31
N VAL A 34 -0.26 -6.98 11.76
CA VAL A 34 -0.48 -7.88 10.64
C VAL A 34 -0.93 -7.10 9.40
N ARG A 35 -0.68 -7.66 8.22
CA ARG A 35 -1.37 -7.25 6.99
C ARG A 35 -2.14 -8.43 6.43
N TYR A 36 -3.22 -8.12 5.74
CA TYR A 36 -4.06 -9.09 5.06
C TYR A 36 -3.83 -8.98 3.56
N GLU A 37 -3.50 -10.10 2.92
CA GLU A 37 -3.13 -10.15 1.51
C GLU A 37 -4.11 -11.02 0.71
N TRP A 38 -4.53 -10.49 -0.43
CA TRP A 38 -5.35 -11.18 -1.42
C TRP A 38 -4.60 -11.14 -2.75
N HIS A 39 -3.92 -12.24 -3.08
CA HIS A 39 -3.18 -12.40 -4.33
C HIS A 39 -4.08 -12.95 -5.41
N LEU A 40 -4.23 -12.18 -6.49
CA LEU A 40 -4.92 -12.61 -7.69
C LEU A 40 -3.90 -13.01 -8.74
N THR A 41 -3.93 -14.29 -9.10
CA THR A 41 -3.13 -14.86 -10.17
C THR A 41 -4.04 -15.41 -11.25
N SER A 42 -3.52 -15.40 -12.47
CA SER A 42 -4.09 -16.14 -13.58
C SER A 42 -3.11 -17.27 -13.93
N PRO A 43 -3.58 -18.50 -14.21
CA PRO A 43 -2.69 -19.57 -14.68
C PRO A 43 -1.99 -19.18 -15.98
N GLU A 44 -2.67 -18.38 -16.83
CA GLU A 44 -2.19 -17.89 -18.12
C GLU A 44 -2.75 -16.47 -18.36
N LEU A 45 -1.99 -15.58 -19.01
CA LEU A 45 -2.43 -14.20 -19.28
C LEU A 45 -3.78 -14.09 -20.03
N THR A 46 -4.09 -15.08 -20.85
CA THR A 46 -5.31 -15.13 -21.68
C THR A 46 -6.45 -15.89 -21.02
N SER A 47 -6.24 -16.44 -19.83
CA SER A 47 -7.28 -17.18 -19.11
C SER A 47 -8.41 -16.23 -18.72
N THR A 48 -9.64 -16.76 -18.79
CA THR A 48 -10.83 -16.11 -18.23
C THR A 48 -11.06 -16.47 -16.76
N GLU A 49 -10.19 -17.30 -16.19
CA GLU A 49 -10.27 -17.76 -14.80
C GLU A 49 -9.23 -17.07 -13.94
N MET A 50 -9.65 -16.68 -12.74
CA MET A 50 -8.79 -16.08 -11.71
C MET A 50 -8.66 -17.01 -10.51
N VAL A 51 -7.51 -16.95 -9.86
CA VAL A 51 -7.20 -17.68 -8.65
C VAL A 51 -6.88 -16.68 -7.56
N LEU A 52 -7.58 -16.78 -6.44
CA LEU A 52 -7.37 -15.97 -5.24
C LEU A 52 -6.63 -16.81 -4.20
N ASN A 53 -5.40 -16.41 -3.83
CA ASN A 53 -4.60 -17.10 -2.81
C ASN A 53 -4.44 -18.62 -3.08
N GLY A 54 -4.40 -19.03 -4.35
CA GLY A 54 -4.33 -20.43 -4.76
C GLY A 54 -5.69 -21.14 -4.95
N ALA A 55 -6.81 -20.51 -4.58
CA ALA A 55 -8.15 -21.05 -4.75
C ALA A 55 -8.87 -20.43 -5.98
N PRO A 56 -9.55 -21.22 -6.85
CA PRO A 56 -10.29 -20.67 -7.97
C PRO A 56 -11.42 -19.73 -7.53
N LEU A 57 -11.44 -18.52 -8.09
CA LEU A 57 -12.50 -17.55 -7.84
C LEU A 57 -13.65 -17.81 -8.82
N ARG A 58 -14.66 -18.56 -8.37
CA ARG A 58 -15.80 -18.95 -9.22
C ARG A 58 -17.12 -18.73 -8.50
N VAL A 59 -18.11 -18.28 -9.25
CA VAL A 59 -19.51 -18.26 -8.83
C VAL A 59 -20.03 -19.70 -8.84
N ASP A 60 -20.82 -20.05 -7.83
CA ASP A 60 -21.48 -21.34 -7.80
C ASP A 60 -22.44 -21.46 -9.01
N PRO A 61 -22.28 -22.47 -9.89
CA PRO A 61 -23.02 -22.51 -11.15
C PRO A 61 -24.50 -22.88 -10.98
N VAL A 62 -24.90 -23.38 -9.81
CA VAL A 62 -26.28 -23.83 -9.53
C VAL A 62 -27.07 -22.74 -8.82
N THR A 63 -26.46 -22.10 -7.84
CA THR A 63 -27.09 -21.12 -6.95
C THR A 63 -26.78 -19.67 -7.35
N GLY A 64 -25.75 -19.45 -8.17
CA GLY A 64 -25.27 -18.11 -8.50
C GLY A 64 -24.57 -17.41 -7.33
N ALA A 65 -24.28 -18.13 -6.24
CA ALA A 65 -23.65 -17.55 -5.07
C ALA A 65 -22.19 -17.16 -5.34
N LEU A 66 -21.79 -16.00 -4.83
CA LEU A 66 -20.40 -15.57 -4.83
C LEU A 66 -19.59 -16.47 -3.88
N PRO A 67 -18.31 -16.76 -4.21
CA PRO A 67 -17.43 -17.52 -3.32
C PRO A 67 -17.16 -16.68 -2.07
N MET A 68 -17.81 -17.03 -0.97
CA MET A 68 -17.67 -16.37 0.33
C MET A 68 -17.30 -17.42 1.38
N PRO A 69 -16.38 -17.10 2.32
CA PRO A 69 -15.63 -15.85 2.42
C PRO A 69 -14.43 -15.78 1.45
N LEU A 70 -14.04 -14.57 1.07
CA LEU A 70 -12.77 -14.30 0.39
C LEU A 70 -11.67 -14.17 1.44
N GLU A 71 -11.05 -15.29 1.83
CA GLU A 71 -10.09 -15.31 2.92
C GLU A 71 -8.72 -14.71 2.53
N PRO A 72 -8.19 -13.77 3.34
CA PRO A 72 -6.82 -13.28 3.14
C PRO A 72 -5.78 -14.27 3.64
N VAL A 73 -4.56 -14.12 3.12
CA VAL A 73 -3.37 -14.59 3.83
C VAL A 73 -3.02 -13.54 4.89
N ILE A 74 -2.90 -13.97 6.14
CA ILE A 74 -2.52 -13.10 7.26
C ILE A 74 -1.00 -13.15 7.41
N VAL A 75 -0.35 -12.01 7.19
CA VAL A 75 1.11 -11.89 7.21
C VAL A 75 1.57 -10.97 8.34
N PRO A 76 2.40 -11.43 9.29
CA PRO A 76 3.01 -10.57 10.29
C PRO A 76 3.91 -9.52 9.66
N ILE A 77 3.83 -8.28 10.13
CA ILE A 77 4.68 -7.17 9.71
C ILE A 77 5.87 -7.09 10.68
N GLY A 78 7.00 -7.62 10.24
CA GLY A 78 8.32 -7.51 10.90
C GLY A 78 9.36 -6.91 9.95
N SER A 79 10.61 -6.74 10.41
CA SER A 79 11.69 -6.11 9.63
C SER A 79 11.97 -6.81 8.29
N GLU A 80 11.71 -8.10 8.20
CA GLU A 80 11.91 -8.93 6.99
C GLU A 80 10.63 -9.14 6.18
N SER A 81 9.51 -8.55 6.58
CA SER A 81 8.20 -8.84 5.99
C SER A 81 7.96 -7.99 4.74
N SER A 82 8.53 -8.42 3.61
CA SER A 82 8.26 -7.83 2.30
C SER A 82 6.97 -8.37 1.69
N LEU A 83 6.24 -7.54 0.93
CA LEU A 83 5.16 -8.00 0.05
C LEU A 83 5.78 -8.64 -1.19
N VAL A 84 5.47 -9.91 -1.44
CA VAL A 84 5.95 -10.64 -2.61
C VAL A 84 4.84 -10.75 -3.63
N LEU A 85 5.09 -10.33 -4.86
CA LEU A 85 4.16 -10.48 -5.98
C LEU A 85 4.72 -11.47 -6.99
N ALA A 86 3.86 -12.34 -7.51
CA ALA A 86 4.21 -13.19 -8.63
C ALA A 86 4.31 -12.36 -9.93
N PRO A 87 5.05 -12.81 -10.95
CA PRO A 87 5.02 -12.18 -12.26
C PRO A 87 3.58 -12.10 -12.79
N GLN A 88 3.21 -10.95 -13.35
CA GLN A 88 1.89 -10.72 -13.97
C GLN A 88 0.69 -10.94 -13.02
N SER A 89 0.91 -10.80 -11.71
CA SER A 89 -0.15 -10.86 -10.71
C SER A 89 -0.46 -9.48 -10.15
N TYR A 90 -1.58 -9.39 -9.45
CA TYR A 90 -1.94 -8.22 -8.64
C TYR A 90 -2.33 -8.69 -7.25
N ALA A 91 -2.13 -7.84 -6.24
CA ALA A 91 -2.58 -8.15 -4.89
C ALA A 91 -3.29 -6.95 -4.27
N PHE A 92 -4.30 -7.24 -3.45
CA PHE A 92 -4.86 -6.27 -2.52
C PHE A 92 -4.25 -6.52 -1.16
N VAL A 93 -3.84 -5.44 -0.49
CA VAL A 93 -3.22 -5.50 0.83
C VAL A 93 -3.94 -4.54 1.75
N VAL A 94 -4.44 -5.06 2.87
CA VAL A 94 -5.06 -4.27 3.93
C VAL A 94 -4.12 -4.24 5.13
N LEU A 95 -3.88 -3.01 5.60
CA LEU A 95 -3.17 -2.73 6.84
C LEU A 95 -4.21 -2.37 7.90
N PRO A 96 -4.76 -3.34 8.64
CA PRO A 96 -5.88 -3.10 9.57
C PRO A 96 -5.56 -2.07 10.65
N GLU A 97 -4.30 -1.99 11.06
CA GLU A 97 -3.82 -1.09 12.12
C GLU A 97 -3.18 0.19 11.58
N ALA A 98 -3.36 0.49 10.28
CA ALA A 98 -2.82 1.71 9.70
C ALA A 98 -3.54 2.95 10.24
N ALA A 99 -2.84 3.75 11.05
CA ALA A 99 -3.33 5.03 11.56
C ALA A 99 -3.12 6.17 10.54
N ALA A 100 -3.59 5.98 9.30
CA ALA A 100 -3.50 7.02 8.28
C ALA A 100 -4.48 8.16 8.60
N PRO A 101 -4.04 9.41 8.86
CA PRO A 101 -4.93 10.47 9.37
C PRO A 101 -6.13 10.77 8.46
N VAL A 102 -5.98 10.61 7.15
CA VAL A 102 -7.06 10.81 6.16
C VAL A 102 -8.16 9.75 6.25
N CYS A 103 -7.88 8.58 6.81
CA CYS A 103 -8.85 7.49 6.97
C CYS A 103 -9.62 7.55 8.29
N MET A 104 -9.21 8.43 9.22
CA MET A 104 -9.73 8.48 10.60
C MET A 104 -10.82 9.54 10.81
N HIS A 105 -11.25 10.23 9.76
CA HIS A 105 -12.33 11.22 9.83
C HIS A 105 -13.66 10.57 9.43
N GLN A 106 -14.40 10.05 10.40
CA GLN A 106 -15.83 9.71 10.27
C GLN A 106 -16.59 10.17 11.50
#